data_AF-A0A0F9M6L8-F1
#
_entry.id   AF-A0A0F9M6L8-F1
#
_cell.length_a   1.000
_cell.length_b   1.000
_cell.length_c   1.000
_cell.angle_alpha   90.00
_cell.angle_beta   90.00
_cell.angle_gamma   90.00
#
_symmetry.space_group_name_H-M   'P 1'
#
loop_
_entity.id
_entity.type
_entity.pdbx_description
1 polymer ?
#
loop_
_entity_poly.entity_id
_entity_poly.type
_entity_poly.pdbx_seq_one_letter_code
_entity_poly.pdbx_strand_id
1 'polypeptide(L)'
;MNYERDWNNQLNAARFAVECARLALPFYNGDRRSDVAAAIEIAERRANGEQIDSTIAYAVFARATRAAYAATAAYAAADAARVASATAWAAAHATNSPYTDDSAAAYVTYAAADASHAGVDSSEIQIAFARWVIRDLSRGRDLDEELRAAAGAAVVAGDEDLARQLLEYSRRRSVHR
;
A
#
# COMPACT_ATOMS: atom_id res chain seq x y z
N MET A 1 1.13 -6.66 -14.91
CA MET A 1 2.35 -6.70 -14.08
C MET A 1 2.12 -7.77 -13.04
N ASN A 2 3.02 -8.73 -12.89
CA ASN A 2 2.94 -9.68 -11.78
C ASN A 2 3.61 -9.01 -10.59
N TYR A 3 2.84 -8.68 -9.55
CA TYR A 3 3.36 -8.16 -8.29
C TYR A 3 4.04 -9.30 -7.50
N GLU A 4 4.96 -10.02 -8.14
CA GLU A 4 5.66 -11.17 -7.56
C GLU A 4 6.73 -10.65 -6.61
N ARG A 5 6.40 -10.63 -5.32
CA ARG A 5 7.30 -10.33 -4.22
C ARG A 5 6.88 -11.11 -2.99
N ASP A 6 7.80 -11.27 -2.05
CA ASP A 6 7.52 -11.88 -0.76
C ASP A 6 6.60 -10.99 0.10
N TRP A 7 5.31 -11.06 -0.17
CA TRP A 7 4.25 -10.38 0.59
C TRP A 7 3.94 -11.07 1.92
N ASN A 8 4.64 -12.14 2.28
CA ASN A 8 4.51 -12.77 3.60
C ASN A 8 4.91 -11.81 4.73
N ASN A 9 5.65 -10.74 4.40
CA ASN A 9 5.81 -9.59 5.28
C ASN A 9 4.54 -8.70 5.26
N GLN A 10 3.71 -8.88 6.29
CA GLN A 10 2.46 -8.13 6.47
C GLN A 10 2.63 -6.61 6.51
N LEU A 11 3.74 -6.10 7.06
CA LEU A 11 4.00 -4.65 7.11
C LEU A 11 4.22 -4.09 5.70
N ASN A 12 4.90 -4.87 4.87
CA ASN A 12 5.16 -4.54 3.47
C ASN A 12 3.90 -4.59 2.62
N ALA A 13 3.09 -5.63 2.80
CA ALA A 13 1.76 -5.72 2.20
C ALA A 13 0.86 -4.52 2.58
N ALA A 14 0.82 -4.17 3.87
CA ALA A 14 0.03 -3.04 4.36
C ALA A 14 0.46 -1.70 3.76
N ARG A 15 1.78 -1.45 3.63
CA ARG A 15 2.31 -0.22 3.03
C ARG A 15 1.85 -0.03 1.59
N PHE A 16 1.94 -1.07 0.77
CA PHE A 16 1.49 -0.98 -0.62
C PHE A 16 -0.04 -0.82 -0.72
N ALA A 17 -0.80 -1.54 0.11
CA ALA A 17 -2.26 -1.41 0.16
C ALA A 17 -2.72 -0.01 0.58
N VAL A 18 -1.98 0.66 1.49
CA VAL A 18 -2.22 2.06 1.88
C VAL A 18 -2.06 3.00 0.70
N GLU A 19 -0.99 2.85 -0.09
CA GLU A 19 -0.78 3.66 -1.28
C GLU A 19 -1.89 3.45 -2.33
N CYS A 20 -2.33 2.21 -2.53
CA CYS A 20 -3.47 1.92 -3.42
C CYS A 20 -4.76 2.60 -2.93
N ALA A 21 -5.04 2.56 -1.61
CA ALA A 21 -6.21 3.21 -1.03
C ALA A 21 -6.17 4.73 -1.17
N ARG A 22 -4.99 5.33 -1.02
CA ARG A 22 -4.79 6.77 -1.22
C ARG A 22 -5.08 7.19 -2.66
N LEU A 23 -4.58 6.43 -3.64
CA LEU A 23 -4.85 6.68 -5.05
C LEU A 23 -6.33 6.52 -5.40
N ALA A 24 -7.02 5.57 -4.76
CA ALA A 24 -8.45 5.33 -4.98
C ALA A 24 -9.36 6.36 -4.29
N LEU A 25 -8.92 7.00 -3.19
CA LEU A 25 -9.73 7.92 -2.39
C LEU A 25 -10.37 9.07 -3.20
N PRO A 26 -9.68 9.76 -4.13
CA PRO A 26 -10.30 10.75 -5.02
C PRO A 26 -11.56 10.27 -5.74
N PHE A 27 -11.58 9.00 -6.17
CA PHE A 27 -12.68 8.39 -6.92
C PHE A 27 -13.87 7.99 -6.04
N TYR A 28 -13.69 7.96 -4.71
CA TYR A 28 -14.77 7.68 -3.79
C TYR A 28 -15.75 8.87 -3.68
N ASN A 29 -16.99 8.66 -4.15
CA ASN A 29 -18.07 9.66 -4.17
C ASN A 29 -19.20 9.36 -3.17
N GLY A 30 -19.03 8.39 -2.27
CA GLY A 30 -20.04 8.07 -1.24
C GLY A 30 -20.00 9.03 -0.05
N ASP A 31 -21.10 9.07 0.71
CA ASP A 31 -21.28 10.03 1.83
C ASP A 31 -20.34 9.81 3.03
N ARG A 32 -19.65 8.66 3.06
CA ARG A 32 -18.75 8.26 4.16
C ARG A 32 -17.27 8.51 3.90
N ARG A 33 -16.94 9.56 3.15
CA ARG A 33 -15.56 9.83 2.71
C ARG A 33 -14.62 10.06 3.89
N SER A 34 -15.12 10.66 4.97
CA SER A 34 -14.39 10.85 6.22
C SER A 34 -14.04 9.53 6.91
N ASP A 35 -14.95 8.56 6.94
CA ASP A 35 -14.69 7.24 7.51
C ASP A 35 -13.60 6.50 6.73
N VAL A 36 -13.65 6.59 5.39
CA VAL A 36 -12.65 6.00 4.49
C VAL A 36 -11.28 6.65 4.67
N ALA A 37 -11.21 7.99 4.72
CA ALA A 37 -9.97 8.71 4.96
C ALA A 37 -9.34 8.37 6.33
N ALA A 38 -10.16 8.30 7.39
CA ALA A 38 -9.69 7.91 8.72
C ALA A 38 -9.12 6.47 8.74
N ALA A 39 -9.70 5.57 7.94
CA ALA A 39 -9.21 4.20 7.83
C ALA A 39 -7.84 4.13 7.15
N ILE A 40 -7.65 4.91 6.09
CA ILE A 40 -6.36 5.05 5.39
C ILE A 40 -5.31 5.63 6.35
N GLU A 41 -5.65 6.67 7.11
CA GLU A 41 -4.73 7.30 8.07
C GLU A 41 -4.26 6.32 9.15
N ILE A 42 -5.17 5.56 9.75
CA ILE A 42 -4.82 4.54 10.75
C ILE A 42 -3.95 3.45 10.13
N ALA A 43 -4.29 3.01 8.92
CA ALA A 43 -3.52 2.01 8.21
C ALA A 43 -2.10 2.50 7.89
N GLU A 44 -1.94 3.76 7.50
CA GLU A 44 -0.65 4.38 7.27
C GLU A 44 0.20 4.47 8.54
N ARG A 45 -0.38 4.96 9.63
CA ARG A 45 0.31 5.08 10.92
C ARG A 45 0.85 3.71 11.36
N ARG A 46 0.05 2.64 11.20
CA ARG A 46 0.51 1.25 11.40
C ARG A 46 1.61 0.85 10.44
N ALA A 47 1.45 1.13 9.16
CA ALA A 47 2.44 0.84 8.13
C ALA A 47 3.79 1.53 8.43
N ASN A 48 3.78 2.65 9.15
CA ASN A 48 4.97 3.35 9.64
C ASN A 48 5.51 2.83 10.99
N GLY A 49 4.89 1.80 11.57
CA GLY A 49 5.31 1.17 12.82
C GLY A 49 4.76 1.83 14.08
N GLU A 50 3.79 2.74 13.96
CA GLU A 50 3.18 3.36 15.13
C GLU A 50 2.30 2.37 15.90
N GLN A 51 2.35 2.50 17.23
CA GLN A 51 1.43 1.78 18.10
C GLN A 51 0.11 2.55 18.16
N ILE A 52 -0.96 1.89 17.73
CA ILE A 52 -2.33 2.41 17.78
C ILE A 52 -3.12 1.57 18.78
N ASP A 53 -4.10 2.19 19.44
CA ASP A 53 -5.07 1.47 20.26
C ASP A 53 -5.88 0.49 19.37
N SER A 54 -5.93 -0.78 19.77
CA SER A 54 -6.63 -1.82 19.00
C SER A 54 -8.13 -1.56 18.90
N THR A 55 -8.75 -0.96 19.93
CA THR A 55 -10.16 -0.57 19.93
C THR A 55 -10.43 0.51 18.88
N ILE A 56 -9.54 1.50 18.78
CA ILE A 56 -9.64 2.57 17.77
C ILE A 56 -9.49 1.97 16.36
N ALA A 57 -8.50 1.09 16.17
CA ALA A 57 -8.28 0.42 14.89
C ALA A 57 -9.51 -0.41 14.46
N TYR A 58 -10.10 -1.20 15.37
CA TYR A 58 -11.30 -1.99 15.09
C TYR A 58 -12.52 -1.13 14.79
N ALA A 59 -12.71 -0.02 15.50
CA ALA A 59 -13.85 0.87 15.29
C ALA A 59 -13.80 1.52 13.91
N VAL A 60 -12.62 1.98 13.47
CA VAL A 60 -12.45 2.59 12.15
C VAL A 60 -12.51 1.55 11.04
N PHE A 61 -11.94 0.36 11.25
CA PHE A 61 -12.12 -0.76 10.34
C PHE A 61 -13.61 -1.10 10.12
N ALA A 62 -14.40 -1.22 11.19
CA ALA A 62 -15.83 -1.53 11.09
C ALA A 62 -16.61 -0.44 10.34
N ARG A 63 -16.21 0.82 10.46
CA ARG A 63 -16.81 1.95 9.72
C ARG A 63 -16.46 1.92 8.23
N ALA A 64 -15.20 1.66 7.90
CA ALA A 64 -14.75 1.50 6.51
C ALA A 64 -15.47 0.32 5.81
N THR A 65 -15.62 -0.80 6.50
CA THR A 65 -16.39 -1.96 6.01
C THR A 65 -17.85 -1.63 5.80
N ARG A 66 -18.49 -0.87 6.70
CA ARG A 66 -19.86 -0.39 6.50
C ARG A 66 -19.96 0.58 5.33
N ALA A 67 -18.96 1.42 5.09
CA ALA A 67 -18.90 2.30 3.91
C ALA A 67 -18.81 1.46 2.61
N ALA A 68 -18.01 0.39 2.61
CA ALA A 68 -17.93 -0.54 1.48
C ALA A 68 -19.27 -1.22 1.18
N TYR A 69 -19.96 -1.74 2.19
CA TYR A 69 -21.29 -2.34 2.03
C TYR A 69 -22.39 -1.33 1.67
N ALA A 70 -22.28 -0.08 2.09
CA ALA A 70 -23.24 0.95 1.71
C ALA A 70 -23.07 1.39 0.24
N ALA A 71 -21.83 1.37 -0.26
CA ALA A 71 -21.48 1.82 -1.59
C ALA A 71 -21.77 0.78 -2.70
N THR A 72 -22.06 -0.49 -2.37
CA THR A 72 -22.38 -1.55 -3.35
C THR A 72 -23.60 -1.29 -4.25
N ALA A 73 -24.40 -0.25 -3.98
CA ALA A 73 -25.48 0.19 -4.88
C ALA A 73 -24.98 1.02 -6.09
N ALA A 74 -23.73 1.50 -6.10
CA ALA A 74 -23.11 2.27 -7.17
C ALA A 74 -21.68 1.79 -7.42
N TYR A 75 -21.48 0.96 -8.44
CA TYR A 75 -20.27 0.14 -8.66
C TYR A 75 -18.91 0.83 -8.41
N ALA A 76 -18.64 2.02 -8.97
CA ALA A 76 -17.34 2.70 -8.76
C ALA A 76 -17.10 3.22 -7.32
N ALA A 77 -18.17 3.59 -6.60
CA ALA A 77 -18.09 3.99 -5.19
C ALA A 77 -17.77 2.80 -4.29
N ALA A 78 -18.27 1.61 -4.66
CA ALA A 78 -18.07 0.36 -3.95
C ALA A 78 -16.61 -0.05 -3.95
N ASP A 79 -15.92 0.13 -5.07
CA ASP A 79 -14.56 -0.36 -5.24
C ASP A 79 -13.55 0.49 -4.47
N ALA A 80 -13.66 1.82 -4.48
CA ALA A 80 -12.81 2.68 -3.65
C ALA A 80 -13.02 2.46 -2.13
N ALA A 81 -14.26 2.20 -1.71
CA ALA A 81 -14.54 1.82 -0.32
C ALA A 81 -14.09 0.40 0.03
N ARG A 82 -14.07 -0.53 -0.95
CA ARG A 82 -13.48 -1.85 -0.80
C ARG A 82 -11.97 -1.79 -0.67
N VAL A 83 -11.26 -0.97 -1.45
CA VAL A 83 -9.82 -0.72 -1.25
C VAL A 83 -9.59 -0.21 0.17
N ALA A 84 -10.33 0.81 0.61
CA ALA A 84 -10.16 1.38 1.94
C ALA A 84 -10.50 0.40 3.07
N SER A 85 -11.53 -0.43 2.90
CA SER A 85 -11.93 -1.48 3.85
C SER A 85 -10.89 -2.60 3.90
N ALA A 86 -10.41 -3.08 2.75
CA ALA A 86 -9.37 -4.10 2.64
C ALA A 86 -8.03 -3.61 3.22
N THR A 87 -7.65 -2.36 2.94
CA THR A 87 -6.45 -1.71 3.50
C THR A 87 -6.57 -1.53 5.02
N ALA A 88 -7.72 -1.10 5.52
CA ALA A 88 -7.97 -0.99 6.96
C ALA A 88 -7.99 -2.37 7.64
N TRP A 89 -8.51 -3.40 6.96
CA TRP A 89 -8.51 -4.78 7.45
C TRP A 89 -7.10 -5.35 7.53
N ALA A 90 -6.31 -5.20 6.46
CA ALA A 90 -4.92 -5.62 6.39
C ALA A 90 -4.08 -4.95 7.49
N ALA A 91 -4.27 -3.65 7.72
CA ALA A 91 -3.61 -2.94 8.80
C ALA A 91 -4.09 -3.34 10.22
N ALA A 92 -5.37 -3.71 10.38
CA ALA A 92 -5.93 -4.18 11.64
C ALA A 92 -5.63 -5.67 11.95
N HIS A 93 -5.30 -6.49 10.94
CA HIS A 93 -4.90 -7.90 11.14
C HIS A 93 -3.39 -8.06 11.36
N ALA A 94 -2.58 -7.14 10.84
CA ALA A 94 -1.15 -7.05 11.16
C ALA A 94 -0.86 -6.87 12.67
N THR A 95 -1.86 -6.54 13.50
CA THR A 95 -1.71 -6.37 14.96
C THR A 95 -1.97 -7.61 15.79
N ASN A 96 -2.60 -8.67 15.25
CA ASN A 96 -3.14 -9.77 16.08
C ASN A 96 -2.59 -11.15 15.76
N SER A 97 -1.72 -11.30 14.76
CA SER A 97 -1.21 -12.62 14.38
C SER A 97 0.28 -12.59 14.09
N PRO A 98 1.12 -13.32 14.85
CA PRO A 98 2.51 -13.57 14.48
C PRO A 98 2.65 -14.52 13.26
N TYR A 99 1.54 -14.95 12.66
CA TYR A 99 1.54 -15.84 11.51
C TYR A 99 1.77 -15.07 10.21
N THR A 100 2.85 -15.43 9.51
CA THR A 100 2.95 -15.33 8.05
C THR A 100 1.78 -16.11 7.46
N ASP A 101 0.79 -15.40 6.93
CA ASP A 101 -0.42 -16.01 6.40
C ASP A 101 -0.48 -15.61 4.92
N ASP A 102 -0.65 -16.61 4.03
CA ASP A 102 -0.73 -16.45 2.56
C ASP A 102 -1.80 -15.41 2.15
N SER A 103 -2.70 -15.08 3.09
CA SER A 103 -3.69 -14.04 3.00
C SER A 103 -3.09 -12.65 2.73
N ALA A 104 -1.90 -12.32 3.24
CA ALA A 104 -1.25 -11.01 3.02
C ALA A 104 -0.95 -10.71 1.53
N ALA A 105 -0.50 -11.72 0.78
CA ALA A 105 -0.27 -11.63 -0.66
C ALA A 105 -1.58 -11.41 -1.44
N ALA A 106 -2.65 -12.09 -1.01
CA ALA A 106 -3.98 -11.93 -1.59
C ALA A 106 -4.50 -10.49 -1.40
N TYR A 107 -4.32 -9.88 -0.22
CA TYR A 107 -4.76 -8.50 0.04
C TYR A 107 -4.07 -7.45 -0.82
N VAL A 108 -2.80 -7.65 -1.15
CA VAL A 108 -2.06 -6.75 -2.04
C VAL A 108 -2.63 -6.80 -3.45
N THR A 109 -2.92 -8.01 -3.94
CA THR A 109 -3.49 -8.20 -5.27
C THR A 109 -4.91 -7.62 -5.34
N TYR A 110 -5.72 -7.81 -4.29
CA TYR A 110 -7.04 -7.20 -4.18
C TYR A 110 -6.97 -5.67 -4.10
N ALA A 111 -6.05 -5.10 -3.31
CA ALA A 111 -5.91 -3.64 -3.20
C ALA A 111 -5.55 -2.98 -4.54
N ALA A 112 -4.64 -3.59 -5.31
CA ALA A 112 -4.30 -3.11 -6.64
C ALA A 112 -5.47 -3.27 -7.64
N ALA A 113 -6.17 -4.42 -7.60
CA ALA A 113 -7.32 -4.69 -8.47
C ALA A 113 -8.48 -3.72 -8.17
N ASP A 114 -8.83 -3.54 -6.90
CA ASP A 114 -9.90 -2.65 -6.47
C ASP A 114 -9.56 -1.17 -6.73
N ALA A 115 -8.28 -0.77 -6.62
CA ALA A 115 -7.85 0.58 -7.01
C ALA A 115 -8.01 0.79 -8.52
N SER A 116 -7.66 -0.21 -9.33
CA SER A 116 -7.88 -0.15 -10.77
C SER A 116 -9.38 -0.08 -11.12
N HIS A 117 -10.22 -0.88 -10.46
CA HIS A 117 -11.67 -0.84 -10.65
C HIS A 117 -12.28 0.51 -10.23
N ALA A 118 -11.73 1.15 -9.19
CA ALA A 118 -12.12 2.51 -8.79
C ALA A 118 -11.76 3.59 -9.82
N GLY A 119 -10.95 3.27 -10.82
CA GLY A 119 -10.55 4.18 -11.90
C GLY A 119 -9.13 4.73 -11.79
N VAL A 120 -8.31 4.21 -10.86
CA VAL A 120 -6.88 4.56 -10.79
C VAL A 120 -6.16 3.99 -12.01
N ASP A 121 -5.36 4.82 -12.66
CA ASP A 121 -4.62 4.38 -13.84
C ASP A 121 -3.56 3.34 -13.45
N SER A 122 -3.39 2.33 -14.30
CA SER A 122 -2.43 1.25 -14.07
C SER A 122 -0.99 1.75 -13.87
N SER A 123 -0.60 2.86 -14.51
CA SER A 123 0.71 3.47 -14.33
C SER A 123 0.89 4.09 -12.94
N GLU A 124 -0.16 4.66 -12.34
CA GLU A 124 -0.09 5.20 -10.97
C GLU A 124 0.09 4.09 -9.93
N ILE A 125 -0.61 2.96 -10.13
CA ILE A 125 -0.47 1.77 -9.28
C ILE A 125 0.95 1.20 -9.41
N GLN A 126 1.52 1.16 -10.62
CA GLN A 126 2.91 0.72 -10.86
C GLN A 126 3.93 1.65 -10.21
N ILE A 127 3.72 2.97 -10.28
CA ILE A 127 4.57 3.97 -9.61
C ILE A 127 4.49 3.80 -8.09
N ALA A 128 3.30 3.60 -7.53
CA ALA A 128 3.11 3.34 -6.10
C ALA A 128 3.83 2.05 -5.66
N PHE A 129 3.71 0.98 -6.46
CA PHE A 129 4.45 -0.25 -6.23
C PHE A 129 5.96 -0.02 -6.21
N ALA A 130 6.50 0.64 -7.24
CA ALA A 130 7.92 0.94 -7.35
C ALA A 130 8.45 1.79 -6.19
N ARG A 131 7.70 2.82 -5.77
CA ARG A 131 8.05 3.64 -4.59
C ARG A 131 8.16 2.81 -3.33
N TRP A 132 7.21 1.90 -3.10
CA TRP A 132 7.26 0.99 -1.95
C TRP A 132 8.46 0.04 -2.04
N VAL A 133 8.70 -0.60 -3.20
CA VAL A 133 9.85 -1.48 -3.43
C VAL A 133 11.16 -0.80 -3.07
N ILE A 134 11.35 0.44 -3.54
CA ILE A 134 12.56 1.21 -3.28
C ILE A 134 12.72 1.48 -1.79
N ARG A 135 11.64 1.86 -1.09
CA ARG A 135 11.66 2.11 0.36
C ARG A 135 12.09 0.87 1.14
N ASP A 136 11.62 -0.30 0.72
CA ASP A 136 11.97 -1.59 1.33
C ASP A 136 13.44 -1.95 1.06
N LEU A 137 13.88 -1.91 -0.20
CA LEU A 137 15.27 -2.18 -0.60
C LEU A 137 16.27 -1.20 0.02
N SER A 138 15.89 0.07 0.14
CA SER A 138 16.72 1.10 0.73
C SER A 138 16.76 1.03 2.26
N ARG A 139 15.87 0.25 2.89
CA ARG A 139 15.65 0.20 4.34
C ARG A 139 15.36 1.59 4.94
N GLY A 140 14.61 2.41 4.21
CA GLY A 140 14.26 3.77 4.63
C GLY A 140 15.42 4.77 4.57
N ARG A 141 16.53 4.45 3.91
CA ARG A 141 17.58 5.43 3.62
C ARG A 141 17.03 6.56 2.76
N ASP A 142 17.50 7.76 3.04
CA ASP A 142 17.24 8.89 2.15
C ASP A 142 18.06 8.72 0.86
N LEU A 143 17.39 8.91 -0.27
CA LEU A 143 17.95 8.73 -1.60
C LEU A 143 17.78 10.05 -2.35
N ASP A 144 18.77 10.41 -3.16
CA ASP A 144 18.58 11.48 -4.13
C ASP A 144 17.47 11.10 -5.14
N GLU A 145 16.84 12.12 -5.71
CA GLU A 145 15.69 11.95 -6.59
C GLU A 145 16.04 11.18 -7.86
N GLU A 146 17.24 11.37 -8.41
CA GLU A 146 17.69 10.67 -9.62
C GLU A 146 17.85 9.18 -9.38
N LEU A 147 18.48 8.80 -8.27
CA LEU A 147 18.63 7.41 -7.87
C LEU A 147 17.29 6.75 -7.55
N ARG A 148 16.39 7.48 -6.87
CA ARG A 148 15.03 7.02 -6.61
C ARG A 148 14.27 6.81 -7.91
N ALA A 149 14.36 7.72 -8.87
CA ALA A 149 13.70 7.58 -10.16
C ALA A 149 14.28 6.42 -10.99
N ALA A 150 15.60 6.28 -11.05
CA ALA A 150 16.27 5.20 -11.80
C ALA A 150 15.96 3.82 -11.22
N ALA A 151 16.05 3.65 -9.90
CA ALA A 151 15.67 2.41 -9.24
C ALA A 151 14.17 2.11 -9.44
N GLY A 152 13.31 3.13 -9.40
CA GLY A 152 11.88 2.96 -9.63
C GLY A 152 11.55 2.52 -11.04
N ALA A 153 12.22 3.09 -12.04
CA ALA A 153 12.07 2.68 -13.44
C ALA A 153 12.50 1.21 -13.65
N ALA A 154 13.59 0.77 -13.01
CA ALA A 154 14.02 -0.62 -13.05
C ALA A 154 12.96 -1.56 -12.46
N VAL A 155 12.34 -1.19 -11.33
CA VAL A 155 11.24 -1.97 -10.73
C VAL A 155 10.02 -2.03 -11.65
N VAL A 156 9.62 -0.91 -12.26
CA VAL A 156 8.49 -0.88 -13.21
C VAL A 156 8.77 -1.76 -14.43
N ALA A 157 10.03 -1.83 -14.86
CA ALA A 157 10.47 -2.72 -15.94
C ALA A 157 10.55 -4.21 -15.52
N GLY A 158 10.35 -4.53 -14.25
CA GLY A 158 10.45 -5.89 -13.71
C GLY A 158 11.88 -6.32 -13.32
N ASP A 159 12.83 -5.39 -13.27
CA ASP A 159 14.24 -5.65 -12.94
C ASP A 159 14.57 -5.14 -11.52
N GLU A 160 14.10 -5.88 -10.51
CA GLU A 160 14.40 -5.56 -9.12
C GLU A 160 15.90 -5.74 -8.78
N ASP A 161 16.59 -6.64 -9.47
CA ASP A 161 18.03 -6.86 -9.26
C ASP A 161 18.84 -5.65 -9.68
N LEU A 162 18.52 -5.04 -10.83
CA LEU A 162 19.09 -3.76 -11.24
C LEU A 162 18.75 -2.66 -10.23
N ALA A 163 17.49 -2.58 -9.77
CA ALA A 163 17.10 -1.61 -8.74
C ALA A 163 17.96 -1.76 -7.47
N ARG A 164 18.21 -3.00 -7.03
CA ARG A 164 19.07 -3.29 -5.87
C ARG A 164 20.52 -2.87 -6.12
N GLN A 165 21.08 -3.19 -7.29
CA GLN A 165 22.44 -2.80 -7.66
C GLN A 165 22.62 -1.28 -7.67
N LEU A 166 21.65 -0.52 -8.21
CA LEU A 166 21.68 0.94 -8.21
C LEU A 166 21.75 1.50 -6.78
N LEU A 167 20.91 0.97 -5.89
CA LEU A 167 20.86 1.38 -4.48
C LEU A 167 22.12 0.99 -3.69
N GLU A 168 22.77 -0.13 -4.04
CA GLU A 168 24.03 -0.56 -3.43
C GLU A 168 25.25 0.20 -3.94
N TYR A 169 25.28 0.54 -5.24
CA TYR A 169 26.38 1.29 -5.84
C TYR A 169 26.49 2.69 -5.23
N SER A 170 25.36 3.35 -5.01
CA SER A 170 25.29 4.63 -4.29
C SER A 170 25.92 4.56 -2.89
N ARG A 171 25.66 3.48 -2.14
CA ARG A 171 26.25 3.26 -0.80
C ARG A 171 27.78 3.21 -0.83
N ARG A 172 28.39 2.62 -1.87
CA ARG A 172 29.85 2.54 -1.98
C ARG A 172 30.47 3.90 -2.31
N ARG A 173 29.76 4.73 -3.09
CA ARG A 173 30.20 6.05 -3.50
C ARG A 173 30.15 7.08 -2.36
N SER A 174 29.19 6.97 -1.44
CA SER A 174 29.09 7.86 -0.26
C SER A 174 30.14 7.59 0.82
N VAL A 175 30.71 6.37 0.88
CA VAL A 175 31.78 6.01 1.82
C VAL A 175 33.17 6.51 1.38
N HIS A 176 33.31 6.95 0.13
CA HIS A 176 34.58 7.42 -0.46
C HIS A 176 34.62 8.95 -0.66
N ARG A 177 33.74 9.70 0.00
CA ARG A 177 33.81 11.16 0.13
C ARG A 177 34.06 11.51 1.60
#